data_AF-A0A0N7GZY9-F1
#
_entry.id   AF-A0A0N7GZY9-F1
#
_cell.length_a   1.000
_cell.length_b   1.000
_cell.length_c   1.000
_cell.angle_alpha   90.00
_cell.angle_beta   90.00
_cell.angle_gamma   90.00
#
_symmetry.space_group_name_H-M   'P 1'
#
loop_
_entity.id
_entity.type
_entity.pdbx_description
1 polymer ?
#
loop_
_entity_poly.entity_id
_entity_poly.type
_entity_poly.pdbx_seq_one_letter_code
_entity_poly.pdbx_strand_id
1 'polypeptide(L)'
;MTDFPTLEFLTKKYGSVCIPLDIVRRHYASHWGMPQFLRKIREGKITLRVVKGDWGGQTQRVVYLHDLAQWIDGADWKTIYPPGWNDTTNDNDRSSG
;
A
#
# COMPACT_ATOMS: atom_id res chain seq x y z
N MET A 1 -0.58 -18.28 -11.06
CA MET A 1 -0.45 -17.98 -9.62
C MET A 1 0.20 -16.62 -9.51
N THR A 2 -0.55 -15.59 -9.18
CA THR A 2 -0.06 -14.21 -9.08
C THR A 2 0.75 -14.11 -7.78
N ASP A 3 2.06 -14.25 -7.90
CA ASP A 3 3.00 -14.05 -6.80
C ASP A 3 3.05 -12.54 -6.53
N PHE A 4 2.48 -12.09 -5.42
CA PHE A 4 2.61 -10.70 -4.96
C PHE A 4 3.76 -10.67 -3.94
N PRO A 5 5.03 -10.52 -4.37
CA PRO A 5 6.19 -10.55 -3.47
C PRO A 5 6.05 -9.52 -2.35
N THR A 6 5.44 -8.36 -2.64
CA THR A 6 5.13 -7.33 -1.67
C THR A 6 4.12 -7.78 -0.61
N LEU A 7 3.05 -8.49 -0.98
CA LEU A 7 2.04 -8.98 -0.04
C LEU A 7 2.60 -10.05 0.89
N GLU A 8 3.36 -11.00 0.33
CA GLU A 8 4.09 -12.04 1.06
C GLU A 8 5.04 -11.42 2.10
N PHE A 9 5.82 -10.42 1.68
CA PHE A 9 6.73 -9.70 2.57
C PHE A 9 5.99 -8.97 3.70
N LEU A 10 4.91 -8.24 3.38
CA LEU A 10 4.10 -7.54 4.36
C LEU A 10 3.47 -8.52 5.37
N THR A 11 2.95 -9.64 4.87
CA THR A 11 2.31 -10.67 5.71
C THR A 11 3.31 -11.31 6.65
N LYS A 12 4.53 -11.61 6.18
CA LYS A 12 5.62 -12.12 7.03
C LYS A 12 6.12 -11.07 8.04
N LYS A 13 6.18 -9.80 7.64
CA LYS A 13 6.66 -8.70 8.48
C LYS A 13 5.70 -8.35 9.62
N TYR A 14 4.40 -8.28 9.32
CA TYR A 14 3.39 -7.85 10.28
C TYR A 14 2.64 -9.03 10.93
N GLY A 15 2.70 -10.23 10.34
CA GLY A 15 2.02 -11.43 10.86
C GLY A 15 0.49 -11.32 10.89
N SER A 16 -0.10 -10.35 10.18
CA SER A 16 -1.54 -10.04 10.23
C SER A 16 -2.05 -9.72 8.83
N VAL A 17 -3.30 -10.03 8.52
CA VAL A 17 -3.92 -9.74 7.21
C VAL A 17 -4.27 -8.26 7.00
N CYS A 18 -4.38 -7.51 8.09
CA CYS A 18 -4.64 -6.08 8.10
C CYS A 18 -3.82 -5.40 9.20
N ILE A 19 -3.52 -4.12 8.99
CA ILE A 19 -2.81 -3.29 9.96
C ILE A 19 -3.53 -1.95 10.12
N PRO A 20 -3.45 -1.30 11.28
CA PRO A 20 -4.06 0.00 11.47
C PRO A 20 -3.43 1.05 10.56
N LEU A 21 -4.25 2.00 10.14
CA LEU A 21 -3.83 3.12 9.29
C LEU A 21 -2.69 3.92 9.91
N ASP A 22 -2.63 3.99 11.24
CA ASP A 22 -1.56 4.70 11.93
C ASP A 22 -0.19 4.03 11.75
N ILE A 23 -0.14 2.68 11.70
CA ILE A 23 1.09 1.94 11.38
C ILE A 23 1.46 2.15 9.91
N VAL A 24 0.49 2.04 9.00
CA VAL A 24 0.72 2.32 7.57
C VAL A 24 1.31 3.72 7.39
N ARG A 25 0.72 4.72 8.05
CA ARG A 25 1.20 6.09 8.03
C ARG A 25 2.63 6.18 8.55
N ARG A 26 2.93 5.60 9.72
CA ARG A 26 4.27 5.67 10.32
C ARG A 26 5.34 5.01 9.45
N HIS A 27 5.03 3.91 8.78
CA HIS A 27 6.02 3.18 7.97
C HIS A 27 6.15 3.70 6.53
N TYR A 28 5.05 4.09 5.89
CA TYR A 28 5.01 4.38 4.45
C TYR A 28 4.68 5.84 4.13
N ALA A 29 3.91 6.53 4.98
CA ALA A 29 3.49 7.91 4.77
C ALA A 29 3.92 8.82 5.94
N SER A 30 5.13 8.60 6.48
CA SER A 30 5.62 9.31 7.67
C SER A 30 5.76 10.82 7.42
N HIS A 31 6.00 11.19 6.15
CA HIS A 31 6.05 12.58 5.69
C HIS A 31 4.68 13.29 5.66
N TRP A 32 3.57 12.56 5.82
CA TRP A 32 2.22 13.09 5.71
C TRP A 32 1.53 13.03 7.07
N GLY A 33 0.93 14.14 7.46
CA GLY A 33 0.07 14.18 8.63
C GLY A 33 -1.15 13.26 8.44
N MET A 34 -1.63 12.64 9.53
CA MET A 34 -2.88 11.86 9.52
C MET A 34 -4.06 12.57 8.81
N PRO A 35 -4.33 13.88 9.04
CA PRO A 35 -5.41 14.57 8.33
C PRO A 35 -5.16 14.69 6.82
N GLN A 36 -3.91 14.90 6.39
CA GLN A 36 -3.56 14.99 4.97
C GLN A 36 -3.69 13.64 4.29
N PHE A 37 -3.22 12.58 4.94
CA PHE A 37 -3.32 11.21 4.45
C PHE A 37 -4.78 10.78 4.28
N LEU A 38 -5.61 11.03 5.30
CA LEU A 38 -7.05 10.78 5.23
C LEU A 38 -7.77 11.61 4.16
N ARG A 39 -7.29 12.82 3.88
CA ARG A 39 -7.85 13.65 2.82
C ARG A 39 -7.52 13.07 1.46
N LYS A 40 -6.29 12.66 1.23
CA LYS A 40 -5.84 12.02 -0.02
C LYS A 40 -6.56 10.71 -0.32
N ILE A 41 -6.84 9.90 0.71
CA ILE A 41 -7.67 8.69 0.60
C ILE A 41 -9.10 9.06 0.22
N ARG A 42 -9.70 10.06 0.88
CA ARG A 42 -11.05 10.54 0.54
C ARG A 42 -11.15 11.18 -0.84
N GLU A 43 -10.10 11.87 -1.28
CA GLU A 43 -9.96 12.45 -2.62
C GLU A 43 -9.76 11.38 -3.71
N GLY A 44 -9.60 10.10 -3.34
CA GLY A 44 -9.33 9.01 -4.30
C GLY A 44 -7.92 9.03 -4.89
N LYS A 45 -7.03 9.90 -4.38
CA LYS A 45 -5.61 9.99 -4.78
C LYS A 45 -4.77 8.85 -4.20
N ILE A 46 -5.30 8.15 -3.21
CA ILE A 46 -4.69 6.98 -2.60
C ILE A 46 -5.74 5.88 -2.67
N THR A 47 -5.45 4.83 -3.43
CA THR A 47 -6.34 3.68 -3.64
C THR A 47 -6.42 2.74 -2.43
N LEU A 48 -5.77 3.08 -1.31
CA LEU A 48 -5.85 2.32 -0.07
C LEU A 48 -7.28 2.30 0.47
N ARG A 49 -7.87 1.10 0.51
CA ARG A 49 -9.14 0.88 1.18
C ARG A 49 -8.95 0.91 2.71
N VAL A 50 -9.52 1.94 3.33
CA VAL A 50 -9.58 2.05 4.80
C VAL A 50 -10.92 1.56 5.27
N VAL A 51 -10.92 0.50 6.07
CA VAL A 51 -12.12 -0.02 6.72
C VAL A 51 -12.07 0.25 8.22
N LYS A 52 -13.23 0.28 8.87
CA LYS A 52 -13.29 0.23 10.34
C LYS A 52 -13.24 -1.25 10.73
N GLY A 53 -12.26 -1.60 11.54
CA GLY A 53 -12.09 -2.96 12.07
C GLY A 53 -11.74 -2.91 13.55
N ASP A 54 -11.90 -4.04 14.21
CA ASP A 54 -11.36 -4.22 15.55
C ASP A 54 -9.90 -4.70 15.44
N TRP A 55 -8.99 -3.95 16.05
CA TRP A 55 -7.59 -4.36 16.14
C TRP A 55 -7.12 -4.18 17.58
N GLY A 56 -6.76 -5.28 18.23
CA GLY A 56 -6.36 -5.29 19.64
C GLY A 56 -7.47 -4.92 20.62
N GLY A 57 -8.74 -5.15 20.28
CA GLY A 57 -9.89 -4.82 21.13
C GLY A 57 -10.35 -3.36 21.05
N GLN A 58 -9.82 -2.59 20.09
CA GLN A 58 -10.26 -1.23 19.82
C GLN A 58 -10.72 -1.08 18.37
N THR A 59 -11.91 -0.48 18.20
CA THR A 59 -12.42 -0.12 16.88
C THR A 59 -11.61 1.02 16.30
N GLN A 60 -10.84 0.72 15.26
CA GLN A 60 -9.98 1.69 14.59
C GLN A 60 -9.98 1.52 13.07
N ARG A 61 -9.33 2.46 12.39
CA ARG A 61 -9.19 2.43 10.94
C ARG A 61 -8.07 1.46 10.58
N VAL A 62 -8.40 0.39 9.89
CA VAL A 62 -7.47 -0.64 9.43
C VAL A 62 -7.43 -0.69 7.91
N VAL A 63 -6.30 -1.16 7.38
CA VAL A 63 -6.02 -1.32 5.96
C VAL A 63 -5.58 -2.75 5.75
N TYR A 64 -6.14 -3.42 4.74
CA TYR A 64 -5.72 -4.76 4.37
C TYR A 64 -4.34 -4.72 3.74
N LEU A 65 -3.50 -5.71 4.09
CA LEU A 65 -2.18 -5.83 3.47
C LEU A 65 -2.28 -6.06 1.97
N HIS A 66 -3.38 -6.66 1.49
CA HIS A 66 -3.65 -6.81 0.07
C HIS A 66 -3.73 -5.45 -0.64
N ASP A 67 -4.58 -4.54 -0.15
CA ASP A 67 -4.68 -3.16 -0.67
C ASP A 67 -3.35 -2.40 -0.54
N LEU A 68 -2.64 -2.60 0.59
CA LEU A 68 -1.35 -1.98 0.81
C LEU A 68 -0.28 -2.49 -0.17
N ALA A 69 -0.23 -3.80 -0.38
CA ALA A 69 0.66 -4.42 -1.36
C ALA A 69 0.33 -3.89 -2.74
N GLN A 70 -0.95 -3.84 -3.12
CA GLN A 70 -1.37 -3.33 -4.42
C GLN A 70 -1.04 -1.84 -4.60
N TRP A 71 -1.04 -1.04 -3.53
CA TRP A 71 -0.62 0.36 -3.58
C TRP A 71 0.90 0.55 -3.67
N ILE A 72 1.69 -0.35 -3.08
CA ILE A 72 3.16 -0.33 -3.16
C ILE A 72 3.66 -0.89 -4.50
N ASP A 73 3.02 -1.99 -4.95
CA ASP A 73 3.37 -2.79 -6.12
C ASP A 73 2.77 -2.21 -7.40
N GLY A 74 1.53 -1.70 -7.30
CA GLY A 74 0.96 -0.81 -8.29
C GLY A 74 1.87 0.41 -8.38
N ALA A 75 2.50 0.58 -9.54
CA ALA A 75 3.47 1.62 -9.87
C ALA A 75 2.92 3.06 -9.79
N ASP A 76 1.94 3.36 -8.93
CA ASP A 76 1.29 4.66 -8.81
C ASP A 76 1.96 5.59 -7.79
N TRP A 77 2.84 5.10 -6.91
CA TRP A 77 3.64 6.04 -6.09
C TRP A 77 4.77 6.72 -6.91
N LYS A 78 5.13 6.18 -8.09
CA LYS A 78 6.04 6.81 -9.06
C LYS A 78 5.32 7.74 -10.07
N THR A 79 4.02 7.58 -10.30
CA THR A 79 3.23 8.37 -11.28
C THR A 79 2.68 9.69 -10.71
N ILE A 80 2.81 9.92 -9.40
CA ILE A 80 2.41 11.18 -8.74
C ILE A 80 3.42 12.32 -9.04
N TYR A 81 4.48 12.07 -9.82
CA TYR A 81 5.33 13.10 -10.43
C TYR A 81 5.12 13.15 -11.96
N PRO A 82 5.16 14.34 -12.59
CA PRO A 82 4.78 14.54 -13.98
C PRO A 82 5.55 13.62 -14.94
N PRO A 83 4.93 13.24 -16.08
CA PRO A 83 5.46 12.26 -17.01
C PRO A 83 6.75 12.80 -17.64
N GLY A 84 7.90 12.31 -17.18
CA GLY A 84 9.18 12.72 -17.75
C GLY A 84 10.42 11.95 -17.30
N TRP A 85 10.36 11.05 -16.30
CA TRP A 85 11.58 10.47 -15.73
C TRP A 85 11.50 9.00 -15.29
N ASN A 86 10.75 8.17 -16.02
CA ASN A 86 10.71 6.72 -15.75
C ASN A 86 10.73 5.92 -17.06
N ASP A 87 11.67 6.27 -17.93
CA ASP A 87 12.25 5.30 -18.85
C ASP A 87 13.22 4.39 -18.07
N THR A 88 13.36 3.15 -18.52
CA THR A 88 14.26 2.07 -18.08
C THR A 88 13.91 1.20 -16.85
N THR A 89 13.34 0.03 -17.21
CA THR A 89 13.83 -1.34 -16.91
C THR A 89 13.39 -2.03 -15.62
N ASN A 90 12.55 -3.07 -15.79
CA ASN A 90 12.76 -4.42 -15.24
C ASN A 90 11.78 -5.37 -15.97
N ASP A 91 12.12 -5.88 -17.15
CA ASP A 91 12.77 -7.20 -17.30
C ASP A 91 12.31 -8.21 -16.24
N ASN A 92 11.33 -9.03 -16.61
CA ASN A 92 11.20 -10.39 -16.09
C ASN A 92 10.51 -11.23 -17.15
N ASP A 93 11.37 -11.66 -18.07
CA ASP A 93 11.34 -12.99 -18.67
C ASP A 93 10.58 -14.01 -17.81
N ARG A 94 9.46 -14.52 -18.36
CA ARG A 94 8.94 -15.89 -18.15
C ARG A 94 7.84 -16.15 -19.17
N SER A 95 8.25 -16.17 -20.44
CA SER A 95 7.54 -16.96 -21.45
C SER A 95 8.10 -18.37 -21.38
N SER A 96 7.41 -19.25 -20.65
CA SER A 96 7.69 -20.69 -20.67
C SER A 96 7.29 -21.25 -22.03
N GLY A 97 8.29 -21.70 -22.80
CA GLY A 97 8.12 -22.65 -23.90
C GLY A 97 8.30 -24.08 -23.41
#